data_AF-A0A8X6XED8-F1
#
_entry.id   AF-A0A8X6XED8-F1
#
_cell.length_a   1.000
_cell.length_b   1.000
_cell.length_c   1.000
_cell.angle_alpha   90.00
_cell.angle_beta   90.00
_cell.angle_gamma   90.00
#
_symmetry.space_group_name_H-M   'P 1'
#
loop_
_entity.id
_entity.type
_entity.pdbx_description
1 polymer ?
#
loop_
_entity_poly.entity_id
_entity_poly.type
_entity_poly.pdbx_seq_one_letter_code
_entity_poly.pdbx_strand_id
1 'polypeptide(L)'
;MGLLNDYQAVFNEWEDLKIIEKAEKKTGSYFLPHRPVVKNDNITTKIRPVFDASARESGKSLSELLYTGPNLIQILDILDRFRSYSIGISADIEKAFL
;
A
#
# COMPACT_ATOMS: atom_id res chain seq x y z
N MET A 1 20.52 4.08 -14.63
CA MET A 1 19.59 2.96 -14.84
C MET A 1 18.22 3.58 -15.12
N GLY A 2 17.46 3.11 -16.10
CA GLY A 2 16.21 3.78 -16.51
C GLY A 2 15.08 3.56 -15.52
N LEU A 3 14.12 4.50 -15.47
CA LEU A 3 12.95 4.46 -14.55
C LEU A 3 12.21 3.11 -14.56
N LEU A 4 12.10 2.47 -15.72
CA LEU A 4 11.45 1.17 -15.85
C LEU A 4 12.20 0.06 -15.09
N ASN A 5 13.53 0.05 -15.13
CA ASN A 5 14.35 -0.95 -14.44
C ASN A 5 14.28 -0.73 -12.92
N ASP A 6 14.35 0.52 -12.49
CA ASP A 6 14.24 0.86 -11.07
C ASP A 6 12.83 0.56 -10.54
N TYR A 7 11.79 0.70 -11.37
CA TYR A 7 10.43 0.32 -11.02
C TYR A 7 10.27 -1.20 -10.93
N GLN A 8 10.82 -1.96 -11.88
CA GLN A 8 10.82 -3.43 -11.85
C GLN A 8 11.57 -3.97 -10.61
N ALA A 9 12.66 -3.31 -10.19
CA ALA A 9 13.42 -3.71 -9.01
C ALA A 9 12.56 -3.74 -7.74
N VAL A 10 11.58 -2.84 -7.61
CA VAL A 10 10.63 -2.85 -6.47
C VAL A 10 9.80 -4.14 -6.45
N PHE A 11 9.29 -4.58 -7.61
CA PHE A 11 8.51 -5.82 -7.69
C PHE A 11 9.37 -7.06 -7.46
N ASN A 12 10.63 -7.05 -7.90
CA ASN A 12 11.56 -8.14 -7.63
C ASN A 12 11.81 -8.26 -6.11
N GLU A 13 12.04 -7.14 -5.42
CA GLU A 13 12.16 -7.11 -3.96
C GLU A 13 10.90 -7.66 -3.28
N TRP A 14 9.71 -7.28 -3.76
CA TRP A 14 8.44 -7.80 -3.22
C TRP A 14 8.26 -9.31 -3.46
N GLU A 15 8.74 -9.85 -4.59
CA GLU A 15 8.73 -11.29 -4.87
C GLU A 15 9.74 -12.06 -3.98
N ASP A 16 10.91 -11.46 -3.72
CA ASP A 16 11.93 -12.00 -2.82
C ASP A 16 11.44 -12.01 -1.36
N LEU A 17 10.78 -10.94 -0.93
CA LEU A 17 10.14 -10.80 0.39
C LEU A 17 8.84 -11.61 0.54
N LYS A 18 8.38 -12.29 -0.52
CA LYS A 18 7.12 -13.05 -0.54
C LYS A 18 5.86 -12.22 -0.23
N ILE A 19 5.93 -10.93 -0.54
CA ILE A 19 4.77 -10.02 -0.48
C ILE A 19 3.86 -10.26 -1.69
N ILE A 20 4.45 -10.58 -2.85
CA ILE A 20 3.75 -10.92 -4.08
C ILE A 20 4.24 -12.24 -4.67
N GLU A 21 3.43 -12.83 -5.53
CA GLU A 21 3.77 -14.01 -6.30
C GLU A 21 3.29 -13.89 -7.75
N LYS A 22 3.86 -14.72 -8.64
CA LYS A 22 3.42 -14.79 -10.03
C LYS A 22 2.05 -15.45 -10.10
N ALA A 23 1.05 -14.67 -10.52
CA ALA A 23 -0.29 -15.17 -10.76
C ALA A 23 -0.47 -15.66 -12.20
N GLU A 24 -1.13 -16.80 -12.37
CA GLU A 24 -1.59 -17.27 -13.67
C GLU A 24 -2.80 -16.44 -14.13
N LYS A 25 -2.79 -16.00 -15.39
CA LYS A 25 -3.96 -15.35 -15.99
C LYS A 25 -5.06 -16.38 -16.21
N LYS A 26 -6.20 -16.20 -15.54
CA LYS A 26 -7.38 -17.06 -15.65
C LYS A 26 -8.58 -16.25 -16.14
N THR A 27 -9.58 -16.94 -16.65
CA THR A 27 -10.86 -16.29 -16.97
C THR A 27 -11.44 -15.69 -15.69
N GLY A 28 -11.75 -14.39 -15.71
CA GLY A 28 -12.22 -13.66 -14.53
C GLY A 28 -11.12 -13.03 -13.67
N SER A 29 -9.85 -13.07 -14.09
CA SER A 29 -8.79 -12.26 -13.46
C SER A 29 -9.13 -10.76 -13.54
N TYR A 30 -9.01 -10.08 -12.40
CA TYR A 30 -9.13 -8.63 -12.30
C TYR A 30 -7.75 -8.00 -12.23
N PHE A 31 -7.51 -6.92 -12.96
CA PHE A 31 -6.23 -6.23 -12.99
C PHE A 31 -6.34 -4.84 -12.41
N LEU A 32 -5.43 -4.50 -11.50
CA LEU A 32 -5.31 -3.14 -10.98
C LEU A 32 -4.31 -2.36 -11.83
N PRO A 33 -4.73 -1.26 -12.49
CA PRO A 33 -3.80 -0.34 -13.11
C PRO A 33 -2.83 0.18 -12.05
N HIS A 34 -1.55 0.30 -12.42
CA HIS A 34 -0.54 0.81 -11.50
C HIS A 34 0.43 1.75 -12.21
N ARG A 35 1.03 2.65 -11.43
CA ARG A 35 2.04 3.60 -11.93
C ARG A 35 3.12 3.88 -10.89
N PRO A 36 4.34 4.23 -11.31
CA PRO A 36 5.38 4.68 -10.38
C PRO A 36 5.07 6.11 -9.90
N VAL A 37 5.21 6.32 -8.58
CA VAL A 37 5.33 7.66 -7.99
C VAL A 37 6.75 7.83 -7.48
N VAL A 38 7.49 8.76 -8.09
CA VAL A 38 8.86 9.08 -7.74
C VAL A 38 8.87 10.17 -6.67
N LYS A 39 9.51 9.92 -5.54
CA LYS A 39 9.77 10.94 -4.51
C LYS A 39 11.23 11.37 -4.62
N ASN A 40 11.45 12.64 -4.98
CA ASN A 40 12.79 13.18 -5.15
C ASN A 40 13.49 13.47 -3.81
N ASP A 41 12.72 13.65 -2.72
CA ASP A 41 13.23 14.18 -1.44
C ASP A 41 13.45 13.11 -0.35
N ASN A 42 13.16 11.83 -0.62
CA ASN A 42 13.20 10.78 0.41
C ASN A 42 14.38 9.82 0.22
N ILE A 43 15.17 9.62 1.29
CA ILE A 43 16.43 8.86 1.26
C ILE A 43 16.18 7.34 1.11
N THR A 44 15.03 6.82 1.59
CA THR A 44 14.81 5.38 1.80
C THR A 44 13.92 4.68 0.76
N THR A 45 13.04 5.38 0.04
CA THR A 45 12.21 4.75 -1.02
C THR A 45 11.95 5.73 -2.16
N LYS A 46 12.81 5.71 -3.18
CA LYS A 46 12.76 6.64 -4.32
C LYS A 46 11.55 6.43 -5.24
N ILE A 47 11.04 5.19 -5.35
CA ILE A 47 9.92 4.82 -6.23
C ILE A 47 8.90 4.02 -5.44
N ARG A 48 7.62 4.40 -5.53
CA ARG A 48 6.51 3.66 -4.91
C ARG A 48 5.47 3.28 -5.97
N PRO A 49 5.14 1.99 -6.14
CA PRO A 49 4.00 1.56 -6.93
C PRO A 49 2.70 2.06 -6.33
N VAL A 50 1.87 2.72 -7.13
CA VAL A 50 0.51 3.09 -6.74
C VAL A 50 -0.46 2.31 -7.60
N PHE A 51 -1.34 1.55 -6.95
CA PHE A 51 -2.41 0.78 -7.58
C PHE A 51 -3.72 1.57 -7.52
N ASP A 52 -4.41 1.67 -8.65
CA ASP A 52 -5.69 2.34 -8.74
C ASP A 52 -6.85 1.37 -8.52
N ALA A 53 -7.31 1.28 -7.28
CA ALA A 53 -8.49 0.47 -6.91
C ALA A 53 -9.83 1.16 -7.23
N SER A 54 -9.81 2.39 -7.76
CA SER A 54 -10.99 3.14 -8.20
C SER A 54 -11.25 2.98 -9.71
N ALA A 55 -10.26 2.50 -10.45
CA ALA A 55 -10.43 2.11 -11.85
C ALA A 55 -11.60 1.13 -11.98
N ARG A 56 -12.51 1.44 -12.90
CA ARG A 56 -13.70 0.62 -13.15
C ARG A 56 -13.44 -0.35 -14.29
N GLU A 57 -13.66 -1.63 -14.02
CA GLU A 57 -13.71 -2.69 -15.04
C GLU A 57 -15.14 -3.23 -15.07
N SER A 58 -15.73 -3.33 -16.27
CA SER A 58 -17.12 -3.80 -16.44
C SER A 58 -18.16 -3.03 -15.58
N GLY A 59 -17.91 -1.74 -15.33
CA GLY A 59 -18.85 -0.83 -14.66
C GLY A 59 -18.76 -0.74 -13.14
N LYS A 60 -17.88 -1.51 -12.49
CA LYS A 60 -17.62 -1.43 -11.03
C LYS A 60 -16.12 -1.32 -10.75
N SER A 61 -15.76 -0.66 -9.66
CA SER A 61 -14.37 -0.62 -9.16
C SER A 61 -14.15 -1.63 -8.04
N LEU A 62 -12.89 -2.01 -7.80
CA LEU A 62 -12.55 -2.87 -6.67
C LEU A 62 -13.03 -2.28 -5.34
N SER A 63 -12.87 -0.97 -5.16
CA SER A 63 -13.31 -0.26 -3.95
C SER A 63 -14.82 -0.37 -3.68
N GLU A 64 -15.64 -0.48 -4.73
CA GLU A 64 -17.10 -0.66 -4.60
C GLU A 64 -17.50 -2.13 -4.32
N LEU A 65 -16.60 -3.09 -4.58
CA LEU A 65 -16.85 -4.51 -4.41
C LEU A 65 -16.36 -5.05 -3.05
N LEU A 66 -15.43 -4.36 -2.41
CA LEU A 66 -14.88 -4.75 -1.12
C LEU A 66 -15.81 -4.36 0.02
N TYR A 67 -15.97 -5.26 0.99
CA TYR A 67 -16.65 -4.96 2.24
C TYR A 67 -15.78 -4.01 3.09
N THR A 68 -16.32 -2.83 3.43
CA THR A 68 -15.58 -1.78 4.16
C THR A 68 -15.19 -2.20 5.58
N GLY A 69 -15.97 -3.06 6.22
CA GLY A 69 -15.77 -3.43 7.62
C GLY A 69 -16.05 -2.30 8.62
N PRO A 70 -16.02 -2.61 9.92
CA PRO A 70 -16.12 -1.60 10.96
C PRO A 70 -14.87 -0.71 10.99
N ASN A 71 -15.05 0.59 11.21
CA ASN A 71 -13.93 1.50 11.43
C ASN A 71 -13.35 1.28 12.84
N LEU A 72 -12.13 0.75 12.91
CA LEU A 72 -11.42 0.48 14.18
C LEU A 72 -10.57 1.67 14.66
N ILE A 73 -10.55 2.78 13.91
CA ILE A 73 -9.75 3.95 14.22
C ILE A 73 -10.49 4.82 15.24
N GLN A 74 -10.09 4.72 16.51
CA GLN A 74 -10.60 5.53 17.62
C GLN A 74 -9.59 6.62 18.00
N ILE A 75 -9.34 7.58 17.09
CA ILE A 75 -8.26 8.59 17.27
C ILE A 75 -8.44 9.39 18.57
N LEU A 76 -9.66 9.81 18.91
CA LEU A 76 -9.89 10.60 20.13
C LEU A 76 -9.52 9.82 21.38
N ASP A 77 -9.96 8.55 21.48
CA ASP A 77 -9.66 7.70 22.64
C ASP A 77 -8.17 7.35 22.71
N ILE A 78 -7.51 7.17 21.56
CA ILE A 78 -6.06 6.96 21.49
C ILE A 78 -5.30 8.19 22.00
N LEU A 79 -5.70 9.38 21.55
CA LEU A 79 -5.07 10.64 21.96
C LEU A 79 -5.30 10.93 23.45
N ASP A 80 -6.49 10.65 23.98
CA ASP A 80 -6.81 10.84 25.39
C ASP A 80 -5.95 9.96 26.30
N ARG A 81 -5.84 8.66 25.96
CA ARG A 81 -4.94 7.73 26.66
C ARG A 81 -3.46 8.13 26.54
N PHE A 82 -3.03 8.57 25.37
CA PHE A 82 -1.64 9.00 25.15
C PHE A 82 -1.27 10.22 26.02
N ARG A 83 -2.24 11.12 26.26
CA ARG A 83 -2.06 12.32 27.09
C ARG A 83 -2.23 12.08 28.59
N SER A 84 -2.77 10.93 28.99
CA SER A 84 -3.05 10.61 30.39
C SER A 84 -1.80 10.35 31.23
N TYR A 85 -0.64 10.13 30.60
CA TYR A 85 0.63 9.85 31.25
C TYR A 85 1.67 10.94 30.94
N SER A 86 2.61 11.14 31.85
CA SER A 86 3.68 12.15 31.73
C SER A 86 4.72 11.82 30.65
N ILE A 87 4.79 10.56 30.22
CA ILE A 87 5.74 10.07 29.23
C ILE A 87 4.97 9.31 28.14
N GLY A 88 5.11 9.75 26.90
CA GLY A 88 4.58 9.09 25.71
C GLY A 88 5.70 8.50 24.86
N ILE A 89 5.51 7.28 24.35
CA ILE A 89 6.42 6.64 23.40
C ILE A 89 5.71 6.52 22.06
N SER A 90 6.37 6.97 20.99
CA SER A 90 5.93 6.80 19.62
C SER A 90 7.02 6.13 18.81
N ALA A 91 6.65 5.16 17.98
CA ALA A 91 7.55 4.53 17.03
C ALA A 91 6.83 4.40 15.69
N ASP A 92 7.59 4.45 14.60
CA ASP A 92 7.08 4.16 13.26
C ASP A 92 7.22 2.65 12.99
N ILE A 93 6.18 2.04 12.42
CA ILE A 93 6.21 0.65 11.98
C ILE A 93 6.52 0.69 10.49
N GLU A 94 7.79 0.46 10.17
CA GLU A 94 8.36 0.59 8.82
C GLU A 94 7.54 -0.11 7.73
N LYS A 95 6.88 -1.23 8.07
CA LYS A 95 6.06 -2.04 7.17
C LYS A 95 4.74 -2.49 7.79
N ALA A 96 3.93 -1.53 8.25
CA ALA A 96 2.66 -1.84 8.93
C ALA A 96 1.65 -2.61 8.07
N PHE A 97 1.71 -2.45 6.74
CA PHE A 97 0.78 -3.04 5.78
C PHE A 97 1.46 -3.80 4.64
N LEU A 98 2.80 -3.94 4.70
CA LEU A 98 3.65 -4.45 3.62
C LEU A 98 4.54 -5.59 4.10
#